data_AF-A0A0H2RH00-F1
#
_entry.id   AF-A0A0H2RH00-F1
#
_cell.length_a   1.000
_cell.length_b   1.000
_cell.length_c   1.000
_cell.angle_alpha   90.00
_cell.angle_beta   90.00
_cell.angle_gamma   90.00
#
_symmetry.space_group_name_H-M   'P 1'
#
loop_
_entity.id
_entity.type
_entity.pdbx_description
1 polymer ?
#
loop_
_entity_poly.entity_id
_entity_poly.type
_entity_poly.pdbx_seq_one_letter_code
_entity_poly.pdbx_strand_id
1 'polypeptide(L)'
;MQLGLHAMRQVQLVLLDAELDAPTISKASGESITSCCFGLMACCGEVPGALHWMSVLLDHDLLRCVARLAHYPYVTDSVKKILTDLFESCIPPLLVHREFVITTVRAVRAAMQDGSSTKHFESSFLKDTWRTFVRLILERTIYNAIYERSSVEIIFEEKRCQMCKLIEENCENGLRKCAACAVAVYCSRECQKAGWKSGHRRECESLKGTAESAGEALKYGENHFLHRLARIDVRRHASGIKNAIQKDKLLKDAPRKDIVIFISYATYPPTIKVLHFSAATKELGEASRLREQLKEDQMLMHINSNRGGPLTSQQTGVESTDLLDGPKKYGGGDPVRVTFAEDEMSTISAWGRISCQSEGGEELEFELDEIDVCLLDAYRSHRPAADEEDSSKAQTIIDYLEKRIIGDELVPEVDYLKL
;
A
#
# COMPACT_ATOMS: atom_id res chain seq x y z
N MET A 1 22.19 5.33 -3.53
CA MET A 1 22.07 4.47 -4.74
C MET A 1 23.07 3.33 -4.76
N GLN A 2 24.38 3.58 -4.91
CA GLN A 2 25.36 2.50 -5.18
C GLN A 2 25.47 1.44 -4.08
N LEU A 3 25.25 1.79 -2.80
CA LEU A 3 25.41 0.85 -1.68
C LEU A 3 24.37 -0.28 -1.66
N GLY A 4 23.08 0.00 -1.86
CA GLY A 4 22.03 -1.03 -1.87
C GLY A 4 22.19 -2.01 -3.03
N LEU A 5 22.46 -1.50 -4.23
CA LEU A 5 22.75 -2.34 -5.40
C LEU A 5 24.04 -3.13 -5.25
N HIS A 6 25.06 -2.55 -4.62
CA HIS A 6 26.28 -3.26 -4.29
C HIS A 6 26.00 -4.40 -3.31
N ALA A 7 25.22 -4.15 -2.25
CA ALA A 7 24.80 -5.17 -1.29
C ALA A 7 24.03 -6.31 -1.98
N MET A 8 23.10 -6.01 -2.89
CA MET A 8 22.41 -7.03 -3.69
C MET A 8 23.38 -7.88 -4.51
N ARG A 9 24.34 -7.24 -5.20
CA ARG A 9 25.35 -7.98 -5.98
C ARG A 9 26.21 -8.87 -5.10
N GLN A 10 26.59 -8.41 -3.90
CA GLN A 10 27.33 -9.25 -2.95
C GLN A 10 26.52 -10.46 -2.50
N VAL A 11 25.22 -10.28 -2.21
CA VAL A 11 24.33 -11.42 -1.89
C VAL A 11 24.24 -12.40 -3.06
N GLN A 12 24.08 -11.90 -4.29
CA GLN A 12 24.04 -12.75 -5.48
C GLN A 12 25.33 -13.55 -5.66
N LEU A 13 26.50 -12.95 -5.40
CA LEU A 13 27.78 -13.66 -5.42
C LEU A 13 27.86 -14.75 -4.36
N VAL A 14 27.38 -14.48 -3.14
CA VAL A 14 27.33 -15.49 -2.06
C VAL A 14 26.40 -16.66 -2.44
N LEU A 15 25.25 -16.36 -3.05
CA LEU A 15 24.31 -17.39 -3.50
C LEU A 15 24.92 -18.25 -4.61
N LEU A 16 25.61 -17.63 -5.59
CA LEU A 16 26.29 -18.36 -6.66
C LEU A 16 27.44 -19.23 -6.13
N ASP A 17 28.22 -18.74 -5.18
CA ASP A 17 29.30 -19.53 -4.55
C ASP A 17 28.74 -20.73 -3.77
N ALA A 18 27.59 -20.55 -3.12
CA ALA A 18 26.92 -21.61 -2.38
C ALA A 18 26.33 -22.72 -3.28
N GLU A 19 26.12 -22.44 -4.57
CA GLU A 19 25.67 -23.41 -5.58
C GLU A 19 26.84 -24.25 -6.15
N LEU A 20 28.11 -23.94 -5.82
CA LEU A 20 29.26 -24.71 -6.27
C LEU A 20 29.42 -26.03 -5.50
N ASP A 21 29.93 -27.06 -6.16
CA ASP A 21 30.29 -28.35 -5.53
C ASP A 21 31.29 -28.18 -4.37
N ALA A 22 32.14 -27.16 -4.45
CA ALA A 22 33.10 -26.77 -3.43
C ALA A 22 33.05 -25.24 -3.21
N PRO A 23 32.17 -24.74 -2.33
CA PRO A 23 32.04 -23.31 -2.04
C PRO A 23 33.35 -22.71 -1.56
N THR A 24 33.72 -21.53 -2.07
CA THR A 24 34.95 -20.84 -1.70
C THR A 24 34.77 -19.92 -0.50
N ILE A 25 33.55 -19.47 -0.24
CA ILE A 25 33.20 -18.60 0.88
C ILE A 25 32.94 -19.49 2.11
N SER A 26 33.72 -19.24 3.17
CA SER A 26 33.51 -19.92 4.44
C SER A 26 32.12 -19.62 4.99
N LYS A 27 31.52 -20.56 5.73
CA LYS A 27 30.20 -20.37 6.34
C LYS A 27 30.10 -19.08 7.15
N ALA A 28 31.09 -18.80 8.01
CA ALA A 28 31.13 -17.59 8.82
C ALA A 28 31.21 -16.31 7.97
N SER A 29 31.96 -16.34 6.87
CA SER A 29 32.02 -15.22 5.92
C SER A 29 30.68 -15.02 5.21
N GLY A 30 30.03 -16.10 4.76
CA GLY A 30 28.71 -16.04 4.12
C GLY A 30 27.65 -15.46 5.07
N GLU A 31 27.61 -15.93 6.31
CA GLU A 31 26.72 -15.41 7.38
C GLU A 31 26.95 -13.90 7.60
N SER A 32 28.22 -13.47 7.70
CA SER A 32 28.54 -12.05 7.89
C SER A 32 28.14 -11.19 6.68
N ILE A 33 28.44 -11.64 5.45
CA ILE A 33 28.12 -10.89 4.24
C ILE A 33 26.61 -10.74 4.08
N THR A 34 25.87 -11.84 4.21
CA THR A 34 24.40 -11.84 4.09
C THR A 34 23.76 -10.95 5.16
N SER A 35 24.19 -11.05 6.42
CA SER A 35 23.72 -10.18 7.50
C SER A 35 23.97 -8.70 7.21
N CYS A 36 25.20 -8.33 6.82
CA CYS A 36 25.51 -6.94 6.50
C CYS A 36 24.70 -6.42 5.29
N CYS A 37 24.58 -7.22 4.23
CA CYS A 37 23.89 -6.81 3.02
C CYS A 37 22.38 -6.64 3.25
N PHE A 38 21.74 -7.58 3.95
CA PHE A 38 20.31 -7.46 4.28
C PHE A 38 20.04 -6.39 5.32
N GLY A 39 20.94 -6.16 6.28
CA GLY A 39 20.88 -5.00 7.16
C GLY A 39 20.88 -3.69 6.36
N LEU A 40 21.78 -3.55 5.38
CA LEU A 40 21.82 -2.37 4.51
C LEU A 40 20.56 -2.22 3.63
N MET A 41 20.02 -3.34 3.11
CA MET A 41 18.77 -3.32 2.34
C MET A 41 17.56 -2.98 3.21
N ALA A 42 17.48 -3.49 4.43
CA ALA A 42 16.42 -3.15 5.38
C ALA A 42 16.47 -1.65 5.77
N CYS A 43 17.68 -1.11 5.99
CA CYS A 43 17.85 0.32 6.20
C CYS A 43 17.37 1.16 5.01
N CYS A 44 17.35 0.62 3.78
CA CYS A 44 16.77 1.35 2.64
C CYS A 44 15.27 1.61 2.83
N GLY A 45 14.56 0.74 3.58
CA GLY A 45 13.15 0.87 3.99
C GLY A 45 12.89 2.00 4.99
N GLU A 46 13.90 2.33 5.80
CA GLU A 46 13.77 3.24 6.94
C GLU A 46 14.33 4.64 6.69
N VAL A 47 14.98 4.87 5.56
CA VAL A 47 15.58 6.17 5.22
C VAL A 47 14.68 6.97 4.27
N PRO A 48 14.73 8.31 4.32
CA PRO A 48 14.06 9.17 3.35
C PRO A 48 14.32 8.70 1.90
N GLY A 49 13.24 8.47 1.16
CA GLY A 49 13.30 7.96 -0.21
C GLY A 49 13.18 6.44 -0.31
N ALA A 50 12.76 5.72 0.74
CA ALA A 50 12.63 4.26 0.67
C ALA A 50 11.74 3.79 -0.47
N LEU A 51 10.72 4.56 -0.86
CA LEU A 51 9.88 4.26 -2.02
C LEU A 51 10.73 4.02 -3.28
N HIS A 52 11.68 4.91 -3.55
CA HIS A 52 12.61 4.81 -4.66
C HIS A 52 13.55 3.63 -4.47
N TRP A 53 14.20 3.52 -3.29
CA TRP A 53 15.20 2.48 -3.06
C TRP A 53 14.60 1.08 -3.13
N MET A 54 13.45 0.86 -2.50
CA MET A 54 12.75 -0.42 -2.57
C MET A 54 12.31 -0.75 -3.99
N SER A 55 11.87 0.24 -4.78
CA SER A 55 11.56 0.02 -6.21
C SER A 55 12.78 -0.47 -6.97
N VAL A 56 13.93 0.20 -6.78
CA VAL A 56 15.20 -0.20 -7.41
C VAL A 56 15.60 -1.61 -6.99
N LEU A 57 15.51 -1.96 -5.71
CA LEU A 57 15.86 -3.32 -5.26
C LEU A 57 14.92 -4.38 -5.89
N LEU A 58 13.61 -4.09 -5.95
CA LEU A 58 12.62 -4.97 -6.58
C LEU A 58 12.88 -5.17 -8.08
N ASP A 59 13.20 -4.10 -8.81
CA ASP A 59 13.57 -4.15 -10.24
C ASP A 59 14.88 -4.92 -10.49
N HIS A 60 15.70 -5.12 -9.45
CA HIS A 60 16.95 -5.86 -9.51
C HIS A 60 16.88 -7.27 -8.88
N ASP A 61 15.71 -7.92 -8.94
CA ASP A 61 15.49 -9.31 -8.51
C ASP A 61 15.61 -9.54 -6.98
N LEU A 62 15.26 -8.55 -6.15
CA LEU A 62 15.28 -8.72 -4.68
C LEU A 62 14.48 -9.96 -4.24
N LEU A 63 13.28 -10.16 -4.76
CA LEU A 63 12.41 -11.27 -4.35
C LEU A 63 13.02 -12.64 -4.69
N ARG A 64 13.65 -12.79 -5.87
CA ARG A 64 14.34 -14.01 -6.26
C ARG A 64 15.56 -14.27 -5.37
N CYS A 65 16.31 -13.21 -5.02
CA CYS A 65 17.44 -13.32 -4.10
C CYS A 65 16.99 -13.79 -2.71
N VAL A 66 15.90 -13.22 -2.18
CA VAL A 66 15.33 -13.63 -0.89
C VAL A 66 14.83 -15.08 -0.91
N ALA A 67 14.11 -15.46 -1.97
CA ALA A 67 13.59 -16.83 -2.14
C ALA A 67 14.71 -17.87 -2.10
N ARG A 68 15.78 -17.63 -2.86
CA ARG A 68 16.97 -18.48 -2.85
C ARG A 68 17.59 -18.52 -1.46
N LEU A 69 17.89 -17.35 -0.90
CA LEU A 69 18.56 -17.23 0.40
C LEU A 69 17.83 -18.01 1.50
N ALA A 70 16.50 -18.02 1.50
CA ALA A 70 15.69 -18.66 2.54
C ALA A 70 15.98 -20.15 2.79
N HIS A 71 16.69 -20.82 1.86
CA HIS A 71 17.11 -22.23 1.95
C HIS A 71 18.59 -22.44 2.25
N TYR A 72 19.41 -21.38 2.24
CA TYR A 72 20.86 -21.53 2.37
C TYR A 72 21.31 -21.68 3.83
N PRO A 73 22.38 -22.45 4.09
CA PRO A 73 22.91 -22.68 5.43
C PRO A 73 23.53 -21.43 6.07
N TYR A 74 23.64 -20.32 5.34
CA TYR A 74 24.18 -19.05 5.83
C TYR A 74 23.12 -18.16 6.50
N VAL A 75 21.84 -18.57 6.50
CA VAL A 75 20.78 -17.77 7.11
C VAL A 75 20.77 -17.96 8.63
N THR A 76 21.34 -16.98 9.33
CA THR A 76 21.24 -16.86 10.80
C THR A 76 19.84 -16.40 11.21
N ASP A 77 19.47 -16.58 12.48
CA ASP A 77 18.16 -16.14 12.98
C ASP A 77 17.98 -14.61 12.88
N SER A 78 19.08 -13.84 12.97
CA SER A 78 19.05 -12.40 12.70
C SER A 78 18.69 -12.10 11.25
N VAL A 79 19.26 -12.84 10.28
CA VAL A 79 18.90 -12.70 8.86
C VAL A 79 17.46 -13.14 8.63
N LYS A 80 17.00 -14.24 9.25
CA LYS A 80 15.59 -14.66 9.16
C LYS A 80 14.65 -13.55 9.58
N LYS A 81 14.92 -12.90 10.71
CA LYS A 81 14.13 -11.77 11.20
C LYS A 81 14.10 -10.63 10.17
N ILE A 82 15.25 -10.24 9.62
CA ILE A 82 15.32 -9.17 8.61
C ILE A 82 14.50 -9.53 7.35
N LEU A 83 14.60 -10.78 6.89
CA LEU A 83 13.84 -11.25 5.73
C LEU A 83 12.33 -11.29 6.00
N THR A 84 11.91 -11.67 7.20
CA THR A 84 10.51 -11.60 7.63
C THR A 84 10.03 -10.15 7.72
N ASP A 85 10.80 -9.27 8.39
CA ASP A 85 10.48 -7.85 8.55
C ASP A 85 10.32 -7.14 7.20
N LEU A 86 11.07 -7.56 6.17
CA LEU A 86 10.96 -7.03 4.80
C LEU A 86 9.52 -7.14 4.26
N PHE A 87 8.89 -8.29 4.47
CA PHE A 87 7.54 -8.59 3.98
C PHE A 87 6.43 -8.15 4.93
N GLU A 88 6.71 -8.02 6.23
CA GLU A 88 5.71 -7.66 7.24
C GLU A 88 5.66 -6.16 7.53
N SER A 89 6.81 -5.46 7.44
CA SER A 89 6.94 -4.09 7.93
C SER A 89 7.63 -3.12 6.97
N CYS A 90 8.51 -3.58 6.07
CA CYS A 90 9.21 -2.67 5.16
C CYS A 90 8.43 -2.38 3.87
N ILE A 91 8.02 -3.43 3.15
CA ILE A 91 7.32 -3.29 1.86
C ILE A 91 5.85 -2.91 2.03
N PRO A 92 5.05 -3.52 2.94
CA PRO A 92 3.61 -3.27 3.01
C PRO A 92 3.19 -1.80 3.17
N PRO A 93 3.82 -1.00 4.06
CA PRO A 93 3.48 0.42 4.21
C PRO A 93 3.66 1.25 2.92
N LEU A 94 4.51 0.79 2.00
CA LEU A 94 4.79 1.47 0.74
C LEU A 94 3.76 1.15 -0.35
N LEU A 95 2.95 0.10 -0.19
CA LEU A 95 1.91 -0.30 -1.15
C LEU A 95 0.68 0.62 -1.16
N VAL A 96 0.71 1.71 -0.41
CA VAL A 96 -0.27 2.80 -0.50
C VAL A 96 0.08 3.82 -1.57
N HIS A 97 1.18 3.61 -2.29
CA HIS A 97 1.62 4.45 -3.41
C HIS A 97 1.51 3.65 -4.71
N ARG A 98 0.72 4.16 -5.66
CA ARG A 98 0.36 3.46 -6.90
C ARG A 98 1.56 2.89 -7.67
N GLU A 99 2.57 3.72 -7.93
CA GLU A 99 3.74 3.29 -8.71
C GLU A 99 4.51 2.16 -8.02
N PHE A 100 4.55 2.20 -6.68
CA PHE A 100 5.18 1.13 -5.93
C PHE A 100 4.36 -0.16 -5.98
N VAL A 101 3.03 -0.08 -6.02
CA VAL A 101 2.17 -1.24 -6.32
C VAL A 101 2.55 -1.83 -7.68
N ILE A 102 2.63 -1.02 -8.74
CA ILE A 102 2.98 -1.48 -10.10
C ILE A 102 4.35 -2.17 -10.12
N THR A 103 5.38 -1.53 -9.53
CA THR A 103 6.73 -2.12 -9.45
C THR A 103 6.72 -3.44 -8.67
N THR A 104 6.00 -3.49 -7.55
CA THR A 104 5.94 -4.70 -6.72
C THR A 104 5.19 -5.83 -7.42
N VAL A 105 4.07 -5.54 -8.11
CA VAL A 105 3.33 -6.52 -8.91
C VAL A 105 4.22 -7.12 -10.00
N ARG A 106 4.98 -6.28 -10.71
CA ARG A 106 5.95 -6.73 -11.73
C ARG A 106 7.02 -7.64 -11.13
N ALA A 107 7.59 -7.25 -9.99
CA ALA A 107 8.61 -8.03 -9.31
C ALA A 107 8.07 -9.38 -8.80
N VAL A 108 6.87 -9.42 -8.23
CA VAL A 108 6.21 -10.66 -7.79
C VAL A 108 5.92 -11.57 -8.99
N ARG A 109 5.38 -11.02 -10.08
CA ARG A 109 5.16 -11.78 -11.33
C ARG A 109 6.47 -12.42 -11.82
N ALA A 110 7.53 -11.63 -11.91
CA ALA A 110 8.84 -12.13 -12.36
C ALA A 110 9.39 -13.23 -11.44
N ALA A 111 9.20 -13.11 -10.13
CA ALA A 111 9.59 -14.15 -9.17
C ALA A 111 8.76 -15.43 -9.31
N MET A 112 7.48 -15.32 -9.67
CA MET A 112 6.56 -16.45 -9.82
C MET A 112 6.63 -17.15 -11.18
N GLN A 113 7.14 -16.48 -12.22
CA GLN A 113 7.05 -16.92 -13.62
C GLN A 113 7.64 -18.31 -13.89
N ASP A 114 8.77 -18.66 -13.27
CA ASP A 114 9.43 -19.97 -13.45
C ASP A 114 9.03 -21.00 -12.37
N GLY A 115 8.19 -20.60 -11.41
CA GLY A 115 7.78 -21.40 -10.26
C GLY A 115 8.89 -21.76 -9.25
N SER A 116 10.17 -21.51 -9.54
CA SER A 116 11.29 -21.85 -8.67
C SER A 116 11.27 -21.03 -7.38
N SER A 117 11.10 -19.70 -7.47
CA SER A 117 11.04 -18.83 -6.28
C SER A 117 9.82 -19.16 -5.42
N THR A 118 8.66 -19.45 -6.03
CA THR A 118 7.45 -19.89 -5.33
C THR A 118 7.70 -21.17 -4.55
N LYS A 119 8.31 -22.19 -5.18
CA LYS A 119 8.68 -23.45 -4.50
C LYS A 119 9.64 -23.20 -3.34
N HIS A 120 10.60 -22.30 -3.50
CA HIS A 120 11.51 -21.91 -2.42
C HIS A 120 10.76 -21.24 -1.26
N PHE A 121 9.91 -20.24 -1.51
CA PHE A 121 9.13 -19.64 -0.42
C PHE A 121 8.26 -20.68 0.31
N GLU A 122 7.53 -21.51 -0.44
CA GLU A 122 6.59 -22.50 0.09
C GLU A 122 7.23 -23.61 0.93
N SER A 123 8.54 -23.85 0.75
CA SER A 123 9.31 -24.82 1.51
C SER A 123 10.20 -24.20 2.59
N SER A 124 10.21 -22.88 2.72
CA SER A 124 11.08 -22.14 3.65
C SER A 124 10.34 -21.69 4.92
N PHE A 125 11.08 -21.08 5.86
CA PHE A 125 10.52 -20.41 7.03
C PHE A 125 9.68 -19.16 6.68
N LEU A 126 9.75 -18.66 5.45
CA LEU A 126 8.98 -17.50 4.97
C LEU A 126 7.63 -17.88 4.38
N LYS A 127 7.23 -19.15 4.37
CA LYS A 127 6.02 -19.63 3.69
C LYS A 127 4.77 -18.80 4.00
N ASP A 128 4.43 -18.65 5.28
CA ASP A 128 3.20 -17.97 5.68
C ASP A 128 3.29 -16.46 5.49
N THR A 129 4.46 -15.88 5.76
CA THR A 129 4.77 -14.48 5.48
C THR A 129 4.65 -14.15 3.98
N TRP A 130 5.20 -15.00 3.12
CA TRP A 130 5.13 -14.86 1.66
C TRP A 130 3.69 -14.96 1.15
N ARG A 131 2.90 -15.93 1.63
CA ARG A 131 1.48 -16.06 1.28
C ARG A 131 0.69 -14.81 1.66
N THR A 132 0.93 -14.29 2.86
CA THR A 132 0.30 -13.06 3.35
C THR A 132 0.69 -11.86 2.47
N PHE A 133 1.96 -11.75 2.11
CA PHE A 133 2.47 -10.72 1.22
C PHE A 133 1.85 -10.79 -0.17
N VAL A 134 1.82 -11.97 -0.81
CA VAL A 134 1.19 -12.16 -2.13
C VAL A 134 -0.29 -11.79 -2.08
N ARG A 135 -1.02 -12.16 -1.03
CA ARG A 135 -2.43 -11.78 -0.85
C ARG A 135 -2.60 -10.26 -0.83
N LEU A 136 -1.74 -9.54 -0.09
CA LEU A 136 -1.75 -8.08 -0.09
C LEU A 136 -1.44 -7.49 -1.48
N ILE A 137 -0.54 -8.09 -2.25
CA ILE A 137 -0.25 -7.65 -3.63
C ILE A 137 -1.45 -7.86 -4.55
N LEU A 138 -2.16 -8.99 -4.44
CA LEU A 138 -3.39 -9.23 -5.21
C LEU A 138 -4.47 -8.21 -4.86
N GLU A 139 -4.67 -7.94 -3.57
CA GLU A 139 -5.57 -6.89 -3.09
C GLU A 139 -5.23 -5.53 -3.74
N ARG A 140 -3.95 -5.15 -3.73
CA ARG A 140 -3.49 -3.88 -4.27
C ARG A 140 -3.55 -3.83 -5.80
N THR A 141 -3.42 -4.98 -6.46
CA THR A 141 -3.61 -5.11 -7.92
C THR A 141 -5.06 -4.83 -8.31
N ILE A 142 -6.02 -5.47 -7.63
CA ILE A 142 -7.45 -5.24 -7.86
C ILE A 142 -7.82 -3.80 -7.52
N TYR A 143 -7.33 -3.28 -6.40
CA TYR A 143 -7.57 -1.89 -6.05
C TYR A 143 -7.03 -0.94 -7.14
N ASN A 144 -5.81 -1.16 -7.64
CA ASN A 144 -5.24 -0.33 -8.70
C ASN A 144 -6.10 -0.37 -9.98
N ALA A 145 -6.58 -1.54 -10.37
CA ALA A 145 -7.48 -1.71 -11.50
C ALA A 145 -8.81 -0.94 -11.35
N ILE A 146 -9.44 -1.08 -10.18
CA ILE A 146 -10.66 -0.34 -9.85
C ILE A 146 -10.37 1.17 -9.86
N TYR A 147 -9.24 1.59 -9.29
CA TYR A 147 -8.80 2.98 -9.29
C TYR A 147 -8.64 3.52 -10.72
N GLU A 148 -7.99 2.77 -11.62
CA GLU A 148 -7.83 3.14 -13.04
C GLU A 148 -9.18 3.28 -13.74
N ARG A 149 -10.05 2.26 -13.67
CA ARG A 149 -11.39 2.29 -14.29
C ARG A 149 -12.21 3.49 -13.82
N SER A 150 -12.19 3.77 -12.53
CA SER A 150 -13.00 4.80 -11.89
C SER A 150 -12.31 6.17 -11.79
N SER A 151 -11.13 6.31 -12.38
CA SER A 151 -10.45 7.61 -12.57
C SER A 151 -10.56 8.11 -14.01
N VAL A 152 -11.03 7.30 -14.95
CA VAL A 152 -11.27 7.71 -16.35
C VAL A 152 -12.27 8.89 -16.44
N GLU A 153 -13.24 8.98 -15.52
CA GLU A 153 -14.16 10.12 -15.44
C GLU A 153 -13.65 11.28 -14.56
N ILE A 154 -12.63 11.04 -13.73
CA ILE A 154 -11.89 12.09 -13.00
C ILE A 154 -10.72 12.54 -13.89
N ILE A 155 -11.16 13.14 -15.00
CA ILE A 155 -10.42 14.00 -15.93
C ILE A 155 -9.32 14.76 -15.18
N PHE A 156 -8.07 14.63 -15.64
CA PHE A 156 -6.86 15.40 -15.28
C PHE A 156 -6.85 15.92 -13.84
N GLU A 157 -6.09 15.29 -12.94
CA GLU A 157 -5.76 15.90 -11.65
C GLU A 157 -5.24 17.33 -11.89
N GLU A 158 -6.12 18.32 -11.67
CA GLU A 158 -5.81 19.72 -11.84
C GLU A 158 -4.60 19.99 -10.95
N LYS A 159 -3.45 20.29 -11.55
CA LYS A 159 -2.24 20.47 -10.74
C LYS A 159 -2.48 21.68 -9.85
N ARG A 160 -2.34 21.52 -8.54
CA ARG A 160 -2.59 22.61 -7.57
C ARG A 160 -1.30 23.07 -6.93
N CYS A 161 -1.18 24.37 -6.70
CA CYS A 161 -0.14 24.93 -5.84
C CYS A 161 -0.23 24.28 -4.45
N GLN A 162 0.87 23.67 -3.98
CA GLN A 162 0.88 22.97 -2.69
C GLN A 162 0.57 23.89 -1.50
N MET A 163 0.84 25.19 -1.64
CA MET A 163 0.59 26.16 -0.57
C MET A 163 -0.82 26.77 -0.60
N CYS A 164 -1.25 27.32 -1.73
CA CYS A 164 -2.51 28.06 -1.82
C CYS A 164 -3.65 27.30 -2.52
N LYS A 165 -3.38 26.08 -2.99
CA LYS A 165 -4.34 25.19 -3.67
C LYS A 165 -4.92 25.72 -4.99
N LEU A 166 -4.38 26.83 -5.51
CA LEU A 166 -4.72 27.36 -6.83
C LEU A 166 -4.39 26.34 -7.92
N ILE A 167 -5.36 26.05 -8.79
CA ILE A 167 -5.21 25.15 -9.93
C ILE A 167 -4.31 25.76 -11.00
N GLU A 168 -3.59 24.92 -11.74
CA GLU A 168 -2.62 25.33 -12.75
C GLU A 168 -3.27 26.12 -13.87
N GLU A 169 -4.50 25.79 -14.28
CA GLU A 169 -5.26 26.56 -15.27
C GLU A 169 -5.51 28.01 -14.82
N ASN A 170 -5.60 28.24 -13.50
CA ASN A 170 -5.80 29.56 -12.90
C ASN A 170 -4.48 30.25 -12.51
N CYS A 171 -3.33 29.65 -12.80
CA CYS A 171 -2.02 30.24 -12.53
C CYS A 171 -1.52 30.98 -13.77
N GLU A 172 -1.40 32.31 -13.71
CA GLU A 172 -0.92 33.15 -14.83
C GLU A 172 0.41 32.67 -15.44
N ASN A 173 1.29 32.11 -14.62
CA ASN A 173 2.62 31.63 -15.03
C ASN A 173 2.75 30.10 -14.97
N GLY A 174 1.63 29.37 -14.84
CA GLY A 174 1.61 27.95 -14.52
C GLY A 174 2.21 27.64 -13.14
N LEU A 175 2.44 26.36 -12.86
CA LEU A 175 3.09 25.92 -11.63
C LEU A 175 4.59 25.67 -11.82
N ARG A 176 5.37 26.09 -10.82
CA ARG A 176 6.82 25.92 -10.77
C ARG A 176 7.18 24.82 -9.79
N LYS A 177 8.00 23.87 -10.23
CA LYS A 177 8.52 22.80 -9.39
C LYS A 177 9.56 23.32 -8.40
N CYS A 178 9.60 22.72 -7.22
CA CYS A 178 10.70 22.90 -6.28
C CYS A 178 12.00 22.43 -6.93
N ALA A 179 13.00 23.30 -7.02
CA ALA A 179 14.27 22.99 -7.67
C ALA A 179 15.07 21.85 -6.98
N ALA A 180 14.77 21.54 -5.72
CA ALA A 180 15.47 20.52 -4.96
C ALA A 180 14.86 19.12 -5.13
N CYS A 181 13.56 18.96 -4.92
CA CYS A 181 12.91 17.65 -5.02
C CYS A 181 12.17 17.40 -6.34
N ALA A 182 11.90 18.43 -7.15
CA ALA A 182 11.11 18.38 -8.38
C ALA A 182 9.66 17.83 -8.27
N VAL A 183 9.21 17.52 -7.04
CA VAL A 183 7.88 16.99 -6.72
C VAL A 183 6.90 18.11 -6.37
N ALA A 184 7.23 18.92 -5.36
CA ALA A 184 6.35 20.00 -4.90
C ALA A 184 6.21 21.09 -5.97
N VAL A 185 4.99 21.58 -6.18
CA VAL A 185 4.67 22.60 -7.18
C VAL A 185 4.03 23.84 -6.55
N TYR A 186 4.41 25.02 -7.04
CA TYR A 186 3.98 26.31 -6.49
C TYR A 186 3.69 27.31 -7.60
N CYS A 187 2.61 28.10 -7.45
CA CYS A 187 2.28 29.16 -8.42
C CYS A 187 3.23 30.36 -8.35
N SER A 188 3.92 30.56 -7.22
CA SER A 188 4.82 31.70 -7.00
C SER A 188 5.97 31.38 -6.03
N ARG A 189 6.99 32.24 -6.01
CA ARG A 189 8.13 32.13 -5.09
C ARG A 189 7.69 32.37 -3.63
N GLU A 190 6.66 33.18 -3.44
CA GLU A 190 6.05 33.48 -2.15
C GLU A 190 5.36 32.23 -1.61
N CYS A 191 4.57 31.54 -2.44
CA CYS A 191 3.96 30.26 -2.10
C CYS A 191 5.01 29.19 -1.79
N GLN A 192 6.09 29.12 -2.57
CA GLN A 192 7.20 28.19 -2.28
C GLN A 192 7.86 28.49 -0.93
N LYS A 193 8.15 29.76 -0.62
CA LYS A 193 8.75 30.16 0.67
C LYS A 193 7.80 29.88 1.85
N ALA A 194 6.51 30.10 1.67
CA ALA A 194 5.51 29.78 2.68
C ALA A 194 5.41 28.26 2.89
N GLY A 195 5.30 27.48 1.80
CA GLY A 195 5.29 26.02 1.84
C GLY A 195 6.55 25.44 2.49
N TRP A 196 7.71 26.05 2.22
CA TRP A 196 8.97 25.67 2.86
C TRP A 196 8.91 25.77 4.38
N LYS A 197 8.31 26.84 4.90
CA LYS A 197 8.15 27.08 6.35
C LYS A 197 7.05 26.21 6.97
N SER A 198 5.97 25.94 6.25
CA SER A 198 4.83 25.17 6.77
C SER A 198 5.11 23.67 6.89
N GLY A 199 6.13 23.15 6.21
CA GLY A 199 6.54 21.76 6.40
C GLY A 199 7.38 21.19 5.28
N HIS A 200 7.31 21.76 4.07
CA HIS A 200 7.98 21.21 2.91
C HIS A 200 9.49 21.07 3.11
N ARG A 201 10.14 21.90 3.93
CA ARG A 201 11.57 21.71 4.27
C ARG A 201 11.91 20.29 4.75
N ARG A 202 11.04 19.68 5.56
CA ARG A 202 11.25 18.32 6.11
C ARG A 202 10.95 17.26 5.06
N GLU A 203 9.93 17.46 4.25
CA GLU A 203 9.52 16.55 3.18
C GLU A 203 10.43 16.62 1.95
N CYS A 204 11.05 17.77 1.69
CA CYS A 204 11.83 17.98 0.47
C CYS A 204 12.97 16.98 0.36
N GLU A 205 13.62 16.64 1.48
CA GLU A 205 14.70 15.65 1.50
C GLU A 205 14.18 14.25 1.21
N SER A 206 13.03 13.85 1.73
CA SER A 206 12.44 12.52 1.44
C SER A 206 11.89 12.41 0.02
N LEU A 207 11.61 13.54 -0.62
CA LEU A 207 11.18 13.62 -2.00
C LEU A 207 12.35 13.71 -2.99
N LYS A 208 13.60 13.90 -2.52
CA LYS A 208 14.77 13.83 -3.41
C LYS A 208 14.98 12.38 -3.85
N GLY A 209 15.18 12.18 -5.16
CA GLY A 209 15.34 10.85 -5.76
C GLY A 209 14.03 10.11 -6.07
N THR A 210 12.90 10.49 -5.45
CA THR A 210 11.60 9.90 -5.82
C THR A 210 11.09 10.42 -7.16
N ALA A 211 11.45 11.63 -7.58
CA ALA A 211 11.05 12.18 -8.88
C ALA A 211 11.53 11.38 -10.09
N GLU A 212 12.66 10.66 -9.98
CA GLU A 212 13.20 9.83 -11.06
C GLU A 212 12.49 8.48 -11.16
N SER A 213 12.01 7.91 -10.04
CA SER A 213 11.37 6.58 -10.03
C SER A 213 9.87 6.57 -9.89
N ALA A 214 9.25 7.63 -9.38
CA ALA A 214 7.80 7.69 -9.19
C ALA A 214 7.05 8.24 -10.42
N GLY A 215 7.72 8.32 -11.56
CA GLY A 215 7.12 8.68 -12.85
C GLY A 215 6.26 9.95 -12.76
N GLU A 216 5.09 9.90 -13.40
CA GLU A 216 4.11 10.99 -13.36
C GLU A 216 3.32 11.06 -12.06
N ALA A 217 3.19 9.97 -11.30
CA ALA A 217 2.25 9.89 -10.19
C ALA A 217 2.64 10.68 -8.93
N LEU A 218 3.94 10.92 -8.67
CA LEU A 218 4.34 11.88 -7.61
C LEU A 218 4.36 13.33 -8.10
N LYS A 219 4.07 13.62 -9.38
CA LYS A 219 4.02 15.01 -9.89
C LYS A 219 2.80 15.79 -9.36
N TYR A 220 1.85 15.10 -8.73
CA TYR A 220 0.58 15.67 -8.28
C TYR A 220 0.55 15.78 -6.75
N GLY A 221 0.21 16.97 -6.27
CA GLY A 221 0.35 17.38 -4.86
C GLY A 221 -0.61 16.70 -3.87
N GLU A 222 -1.51 15.85 -4.34
CA GLU A 222 -2.46 15.09 -3.52
C GLU A 222 -2.34 13.61 -3.88
N ASN A 223 -2.08 12.76 -2.89
CA ASN A 223 -1.95 11.32 -3.09
C ASN A 223 -3.36 10.72 -3.20
N HIS A 224 -4.05 11.01 -4.31
CA HIS A 224 -5.44 10.59 -4.54
C HIS A 224 -5.60 9.07 -4.44
N PHE A 225 -4.59 8.32 -4.87
CA PHE A 225 -4.54 6.87 -4.70
C PHE A 225 -4.59 6.47 -3.21
N LEU A 226 -3.76 7.06 -2.35
CA LEU A 226 -3.81 6.83 -0.90
C LEU A 226 -5.15 7.29 -0.30
N HIS A 227 -5.64 8.47 -0.69
CA HIS A 227 -6.88 9.01 -0.16
C HIS A 227 -8.08 8.12 -0.52
N ARG A 228 -8.14 7.64 -1.75
CA ARG A 228 -9.19 6.72 -2.20
C ARG A 228 -9.06 5.36 -1.52
N LEU A 229 -7.83 4.86 -1.30
CA LEU A 229 -7.58 3.65 -0.52
C LEU A 229 -8.11 3.79 0.90
N ALA A 230 -7.81 4.92 1.56
CA ALA A 230 -8.32 5.24 2.89
C ALA A 230 -9.83 5.23 2.97
N ARG A 231 -10.53 5.82 1.99
CA ARG A 231 -12.00 5.82 1.97
C ARG A 231 -12.58 4.41 1.84
N ILE A 232 -11.91 3.54 1.07
CA ILE A 232 -12.33 2.14 0.89
C ILE A 232 -12.16 1.39 2.20
N ASP A 233 -11.00 1.50 2.82
CA ASP A 233 -10.72 0.83 4.09
C ASP A 233 -11.68 1.34 5.19
N VAL A 234 -11.97 2.63 5.25
CA VAL A 234 -12.97 3.17 6.19
C VAL A 234 -14.38 2.63 5.91
N ARG A 235 -14.81 2.60 4.64
CA ARG A 235 -16.13 2.04 4.26
C ARG A 235 -16.25 0.57 4.59
N ARG A 236 -15.20 -0.20 4.32
CA ARG A 236 -15.12 -1.62 4.63
C ARG A 236 -15.31 -1.87 6.13
N HIS A 237 -14.81 -0.99 6.99
CA HIS A 237 -14.92 -1.12 8.45
C HIS A 237 -16.02 -0.22 9.05
N ALA A 238 -17.01 0.21 8.26
CA ALA A 238 -18.01 1.17 8.70
C ALA A 238 -18.82 0.67 9.91
N SER A 239 -19.21 -0.62 9.94
CA SER A 239 -19.90 -1.25 11.07
C SER A 239 -19.05 -1.21 12.35
N GLY A 240 -17.79 -1.63 12.27
CA GLY A 240 -16.84 -1.60 13.38
C GLY A 240 -16.60 -0.18 13.90
N ILE A 241 -16.47 0.79 13.00
CA ILE A 241 -16.31 2.21 13.35
C ILE A 241 -17.56 2.77 14.03
N LYS A 242 -18.76 2.48 13.51
CA LYS A 242 -20.04 2.87 14.15
C LYS A 242 -20.16 2.27 15.55
N ASN A 243 -19.78 1.01 15.71
CA ASN A 243 -19.78 0.32 17.00
C ASN A 243 -18.79 0.98 17.98
N ALA A 244 -17.61 1.39 17.52
CA ALA A 244 -16.64 2.12 18.34
C ALA A 244 -17.19 3.50 18.78
N ILE A 245 -17.81 4.25 17.87
CA ILE A 245 -18.48 5.53 18.17
C ILE A 245 -19.57 5.35 19.23
N GLN A 246 -20.41 4.32 19.10
CA GLN A 246 -21.53 4.08 20.01
C GLN A 246 -21.09 3.67 21.42
N LYS A 247 -19.97 2.96 21.54
CA LYS A 247 -19.39 2.52 22.82
C LYS A 247 -18.69 3.66 23.57
N ASP A 248 -18.16 4.64 22.85
CA ASP A 248 -17.48 5.78 23.44
C ASP A 248 -18.47 6.80 24.03
N LYS A 249 -18.24 7.22 25.28
CA LYS A 249 -19.14 8.12 26.03
C LYS A 249 -19.22 9.52 25.42
N LEU A 250 -18.15 10.00 24.81
CA LEU A 250 -18.06 11.33 24.22
C LEU A 250 -18.52 11.31 22.76
N LEU A 251 -18.19 10.27 22.00
CA LEU A 251 -18.51 10.21 20.56
C LEU A 251 -19.98 9.89 20.26
N LYS A 252 -20.63 9.06 21.09
CA LYS A 252 -22.00 8.59 20.82
C LYS A 252 -23.02 9.73 20.65
N ASP A 253 -22.82 10.82 21.39
CA ASP A 253 -23.71 11.99 21.40
C ASP A 253 -23.10 13.19 20.64
N ALA A 254 -21.90 13.02 20.06
CA ALA A 254 -21.20 14.09 19.36
C ALA A 254 -21.83 14.36 17.98
N PRO A 255 -21.91 15.64 17.56
CA PRO A 255 -22.19 15.99 16.17
C PRO A 255 -21.17 15.31 15.23
N ARG A 256 -21.60 14.93 14.02
CA ARG A 256 -20.71 14.23 13.07
C ARG A 256 -19.48 15.03 12.67
N LYS A 257 -19.62 16.36 12.53
CA LYS A 257 -18.52 17.29 12.30
C LYS A 257 -17.48 17.36 13.42
N ASP A 258 -17.80 16.80 14.59
CA ASP A 258 -16.92 16.73 15.75
C ASP A 258 -16.23 15.37 15.88
N ILE A 259 -16.53 14.44 14.98
CA ILE A 259 -15.87 13.13 14.88
C ILE A 259 -14.76 13.22 13.84
N VAL A 260 -13.58 12.69 14.19
CA VAL A 260 -12.42 12.61 13.30
C VAL A 260 -12.02 11.16 13.15
N ILE A 261 -11.97 10.68 11.92
CA ILE A 261 -11.47 9.33 11.59
C ILE A 261 -9.98 9.44 11.28
N PHE A 262 -9.16 8.70 11.99
CA PHE A 262 -7.74 8.56 11.70
C PHE A 262 -7.50 7.18 11.12
N ILE A 263 -6.82 7.12 9.99
CA ILE A 263 -6.35 5.88 9.39
C ILE A 263 -4.84 5.96 9.18
N SER A 264 -4.12 4.93 9.61
CA SER A 264 -2.65 4.87 9.55
C SER A 264 -2.17 3.64 8.81
N TYR A 265 -1.40 3.89 7.76
CA TYR A 265 -0.67 2.91 6.97
C TYR A 265 0.81 2.86 7.35
N ALA A 266 1.19 3.37 8.52
CA ALA A 266 2.56 3.28 9.01
C ALA A 266 2.95 1.84 9.40
N THR A 267 1.96 0.98 9.63
CA THR A 267 2.09 -0.43 9.96
C THR A 267 1.18 -1.26 9.05
N TYR A 268 1.44 -2.56 9.00
CA TYR A 268 0.53 -3.53 8.40
C TYR A 268 0.17 -4.61 9.44
N PRO A 269 -1.11 -4.87 9.71
CA PRO A 269 -2.30 -4.26 9.10
C PRO A 269 -2.44 -2.75 9.37
N PRO A 270 -3.20 -2.00 8.55
CA PRO A 270 -3.49 -0.59 8.82
C PRO A 270 -4.30 -0.45 10.10
N THR A 271 -4.16 0.70 10.77
CA THR A 271 -4.94 0.99 11.98
C THR A 271 -5.97 2.08 11.71
N ILE A 272 -7.16 1.95 12.31
CA ILE A 272 -8.22 2.97 12.30
C ILE A 272 -8.57 3.32 13.73
N LYS A 273 -8.58 4.62 14.04
CA LYS A 273 -9.06 5.16 15.32
C LYS A 273 -10.06 6.29 15.07
N VAL A 274 -11.04 6.41 15.95
CA VAL A 274 -12.01 7.50 15.94
C VAL A 274 -11.86 8.34 17.18
N LEU A 275 -11.77 9.66 17.01
CA LEU A 275 -11.55 10.59 18.10
C LEU A 275 -12.54 11.75 18.01
N HIS A 276 -12.88 12.30 19.17
CA HIS A 276 -13.58 13.56 19.22
C HIS A 276 -12.60 14.66 18.84
N PHE A 277 -13.04 15.67 18.11
CA PHE A 277 -12.16 16.71 17.58
C PHE A 277 -11.31 17.36 18.68
N SER A 278 -11.87 17.58 19.87
CA SER A 278 -11.12 18.17 21.00
C SER A 278 -9.87 17.35 21.35
N ALA A 279 -9.93 16.02 21.30
CA ALA A 279 -8.79 15.13 21.51
C ALA A 279 -7.85 15.09 20.29
N ALA A 280 -8.40 15.25 19.07
CA ALA A 280 -7.65 15.22 17.82
C ALA A 280 -6.85 16.49 17.52
N THR A 281 -7.15 17.63 18.17
CA THR A 281 -6.61 18.96 17.83
C THR A 281 -5.08 18.99 17.71
N LYS A 282 -4.36 18.30 18.60
CA LYS A 282 -2.89 18.25 18.60
C LYS A 282 -2.34 17.53 17.37
N GLU A 283 -2.99 16.44 16.96
CA GLU A 283 -2.58 15.64 15.79
C GLU A 283 -2.96 16.33 14.48
N LEU A 284 -4.10 17.03 14.44
CA LEU A 284 -4.57 17.76 13.27
C LEU A 284 -3.72 18.99 12.93
N GLY A 285 -3.07 19.61 13.92
CA GLY A 285 -2.24 20.80 13.72
C GLY A 285 -3.01 21.92 13.00
N GLU A 286 -2.51 22.39 11.87
CA GLU A 286 -3.17 23.43 11.07
C GLU A 286 -4.50 22.98 10.46
N ALA A 287 -4.68 21.67 10.21
CA ALA A 287 -5.90 21.12 9.63
C ALA A 287 -7.11 21.23 10.59
N SER A 288 -6.88 21.53 11.87
CA SER A 288 -7.94 21.83 12.84
C SER A 288 -8.86 22.98 12.37
N ARG A 289 -8.32 23.94 11.58
CA ARG A 289 -9.10 25.06 11.02
C ARG A 289 -10.19 24.62 10.04
N LEU A 290 -10.08 23.42 9.45
CA LEU A 290 -11.09 22.89 8.52
C LEU A 290 -12.43 22.66 9.24
N ARG A 291 -12.43 22.42 10.56
CA ARG A 291 -13.67 22.18 11.33
C ARG A 291 -14.66 23.33 11.21
N GLU A 292 -14.18 24.57 11.22
CA GLU A 292 -15.04 25.77 11.15
C GLU A 292 -15.80 25.86 9.82
N GLN A 293 -15.37 25.13 8.80
CA GLN A 293 -15.94 25.12 7.45
C GLN A 293 -16.81 23.90 7.17
N LEU A 294 -16.89 22.94 8.11
CA LEU A 294 -17.66 21.71 7.93
C LEU A 294 -19.15 21.96 8.00
N LYS A 295 -19.89 21.33 7.08
CA LYS A 295 -21.33 21.14 7.16
C LYS A 295 -21.68 20.04 8.17
N GLU A 296 -22.95 19.96 8.58
CA GLU A 296 -23.42 18.95 9.54
C GLU A 296 -23.31 17.50 9.02
N ASP A 297 -23.37 17.31 7.70
CA ASP A 297 -23.21 16.03 7.00
C ASP A 297 -21.76 15.72 6.61
N GLN A 298 -20.80 16.43 7.23
CA GLN A 298 -19.38 16.26 6.96
C GLN A 298 -18.59 15.92 8.22
N MET A 299 -17.43 15.29 8.02
CA MET A 299 -16.47 14.96 9.07
C MET A 299 -15.03 15.11 8.54
N LEU A 300 -14.04 15.05 9.44
CA LEU A 300 -12.63 15.00 9.03
C LEU A 300 -12.13 13.56 8.96
N MET A 301 -11.36 13.27 7.92
CA MET A 301 -10.54 12.07 7.84
C MET A 301 -9.06 12.47 7.79
N HIS A 302 -8.28 11.96 8.73
CA HIS A 302 -6.84 12.16 8.81
C HIS A 302 -6.11 10.87 8.42
N ILE A 303 -5.34 10.93 7.36
CA ILE A 303 -4.59 9.81 6.81
C ILE A 303 -3.12 9.98 7.15
N ASN A 304 -2.56 8.95 7.76
CA ASN A 304 -1.14 8.84 8.06
C ASN A 304 -0.53 7.72 7.18
N SER A 305 0.59 7.99 6.51
CA SER A 305 1.34 6.97 5.75
C SER A 305 2.83 7.22 5.82
N ASN A 306 3.63 6.16 5.78
CA ASN A 306 5.08 6.31 5.61
C ASN A 306 5.39 6.49 4.11
N ARG A 307 6.20 7.50 3.76
CA ARG A 307 6.76 7.64 2.40
C ARG A 307 8.13 6.96 2.27
N GLY A 308 8.39 5.97 3.12
CA GLY A 308 9.69 5.32 3.20
C GLY A 308 10.71 6.20 3.91
N GLY A 309 10.74 6.10 5.24
CA GLY A 309 11.50 6.98 6.12
C GLY A 309 10.81 7.17 7.47
N PRO A 310 11.47 7.81 8.46
CA PRO A 310 10.87 8.07 9.77
C PRO A 310 9.80 9.18 9.73
N LEU A 311 9.67 9.86 8.59
CA LEU A 311 8.71 10.94 8.41
C LEU A 311 7.42 10.40 7.81
N THR A 312 6.36 10.55 8.58
CA THR A 312 5.00 10.28 8.16
C THR A 312 4.47 11.42 7.27
N SER A 313 3.85 11.04 6.16
CA SER A 313 3.01 11.93 5.35
C SER A 313 1.61 11.95 5.95
N GLN A 314 1.15 13.15 6.28
CA GLN A 314 -0.16 13.40 6.86
C GLN A 314 -1.04 14.14 5.85
N GLN A 315 -2.26 13.65 5.65
CA GLN A 315 -3.26 14.32 4.82
C GLN A 315 -4.58 14.36 5.59
N THR A 316 -5.14 15.56 5.76
CA THR A 316 -6.49 15.71 6.32
C THR A 316 -7.43 16.15 5.22
N GLY A 317 -8.50 15.40 5.03
CA GLY A 317 -9.57 15.68 4.08
C GLY A 317 -10.92 15.88 4.78
N VAL A 318 -11.85 16.54 4.08
CA VAL A 318 -13.26 16.61 4.46
C VAL A 318 -14.00 15.48 3.77
N GLU A 319 -14.73 14.68 4.53
CA GLU A 319 -15.51 13.55 4.04
C GLU A 319 -16.98 13.74 4.35
N SER A 320 -17.84 13.13 3.53
CA SER A 320 -19.28 13.06 3.83
C SER A 320 -19.55 11.99 4.88
N THR A 321 -20.60 12.16 5.67
CA THR A 321 -21.05 11.16 6.65
C THR A 321 -21.47 9.83 6.05
N ASP A 322 -21.81 9.83 4.76
CA ASP A 322 -22.12 8.64 3.98
C ASP A 322 -20.92 7.68 3.83
N LEU A 323 -19.71 8.12 4.20
CA LEU A 323 -18.52 7.29 4.27
C LEU A 323 -18.70 6.11 5.24
N LEU A 324 -19.56 6.27 6.25
CA LEU A 324 -19.89 5.22 7.20
C LEU A 324 -21.12 4.39 6.80
N ASP A 325 -21.66 4.54 5.59
CA ASP A 325 -22.80 3.72 5.14
C ASP A 325 -22.43 2.30 4.68
N GLY A 326 -21.14 1.96 4.75
CA GLY A 326 -20.61 0.66 4.32
C GLY A 326 -20.09 0.67 2.87
N PRO A 327 -19.76 -0.51 2.32
CA PRO A 327 -19.30 -0.67 0.95
C PRO A 327 -20.33 -0.17 -0.08
N LYS A 328 -19.86 0.66 -1.02
CA LYS A 328 -20.64 1.13 -2.19
C LYS A 328 -19.94 0.69 -3.47
N LYS A 329 -20.71 0.53 -4.56
CA LYS A 329 -20.12 0.25 -5.87
C LYS A 329 -19.20 1.39 -6.29
N TYR A 330 -18.05 1.04 -6.86
CA TYR A 330 -17.09 2.05 -7.31
C TYR A 330 -17.67 2.82 -8.51
N GLY A 331 -17.67 4.16 -8.42
CA GLY A 331 -18.33 5.04 -9.38
C GLY A 331 -19.59 5.73 -8.85
N GLY A 332 -20.05 5.37 -7.64
CA GLY A 332 -21.29 5.89 -7.07
C GLY A 332 -22.47 5.06 -7.55
N GLY A 333 -23.10 4.36 -6.61
CA GLY A 333 -24.19 3.44 -6.89
C GLY A 333 -24.69 2.79 -5.62
N ASP A 334 -25.60 1.84 -5.79
CA ASP A 334 -26.22 1.13 -4.67
C ASP A 334 -25.18 0.41 -3.79
N PRO A 335 -25.49 0.19 -2.50
CA PRO A 335 -24.65 -0.59 -1.61
C PRO A 335 -24.34 -1.96 -2.20
N VAL A 336 -23.07 -2.37 -2.14
CA VAL A 336 -22.69 -3.72 -2.56
C VAL A 336 -22.98 -4.65 -1.40
N ARG A 337 -24.05 -5.43 -1.51
CA ARG A 337 -24.30 -6.54 -0.58
C ARG A 337 -23.77 -7.82 -1.19
N VAL A 338 -22.78 -8.40 -0.54
CA VAL A 338 -22.25 -9.71 -0.90
C VAL A 338 -22.65 -10.70 0.17
N THR A 339 -23.41 -11.71 -0.22
CA THR A 339 -23.77 -12.83 0.66
C THR A 339 -22.97 -14.04 0.24
N PHE A 340 -22.30 -14.67 1.20
CA PHE A 340 -21.59 -15.93 1.01
C PHE A 340 -22.31 -17.03 1.78
N ALA A 341 -22.23 -18.25 1.28
CA ALA A 341 -22.73 -19.40 2.03
C ALA A 341 -21.83 -19.67 3.25
N GLU A 342 -22.38 -20.27 4.33
CA GLU A 342 -21.65 -20.49 5.59
C GLU A 342 -20.36 -21.32 5.40
N ASP A 343 -20.36 -22.26 4.45
CA ASP A 343 -19.20 -23.08 4.10
C ASP A 343 -18.07 -22.26 3.45
N GLU A 344 -18.39 -21.13 2.84
CA GLU A 344 -17.43 -20.22 2.21
C GLU A 344 -16.72 -19.30 3.21
N MET A 345 -17.20 -19.23 4.46
CA MET A 345 -16.59 -18.38 5.51
C MET A 345 -15.14 -18.79 5.81
N SER A 346 -14.84 -20.08 5.72
CA SER A 346 -13.47 -20.61 5.83
C SER A 346 -12.56 -20.18 4.68
N THR A 347 -13.13 -19.97 3.49
CA THR A 347 -12.40 -19.48 2.32
C THR A 347 -12.16 -17.97 2.47
N ILE A 348 -13.13 -17.23 3.00
CA ILE A 348 -12.98 -15.79 3.29
C ILE A 348 -11.88 -15.55 4.32
N SER A 349 -11.80 -16.33 5.41
CA SER A 349 -10.74 -16.14 6.41
C SER A 349 -9.34 -16.45 5.86
N ALA A 350 -9.23 -17.42 4.94
CA ALA A 350 -7.97 -17.77 4.31
C ALA A 350 -7.54 -16.75 3.23
N TRP A 351 -8.47 -16.22 2.43
CA TRP A 351 -8.18 -15.49 1.20
C TRP A 351 -8.65 -14.04 1.17
N GLY A 352 -9.46 -13.62 2.14
CA GLY A 352 -9.92 -12.24 2.29
C GLY A 352 -8.81 -11.29 2.73
N ARG A 353 -9.05 -9.98 2.57
CA ARG A 353 -8.13 -8.96 3.03
C ARG A 353 -8.06 -8.93 4.55
N ILE A 354 -6.86 -8.67 5.07
CA ILE A 354 -6.67 -8.54 6.52
C ILE A 354 -7.47 -7.34 7.03
N SER A 355 -8.15 -7.51 8.16
CA SER A 355 -8.89 -6.44 8.80
C SER A 355 -7.96 -5.32 9.28
N CYS A 356 -8.43 -4.07 9.20
CA CYS A 356 -7.79 -2.98 9.91
C CYS A 356 -7.90 -3.20 11.42
N GLN A 357 -6.88 -2.77 12.15
CA GLN A 357 -6.85 -2.88 13.60
C GLN A 357 -7.31 -1.58 14.26
N SER A 358 -7.90 -1.68 15.45
CA SER A 358 -8.11 -0.54 16.34
C SER A 358 -6.76 -0.07 16.93
N GLU A 359 -6.75 1.06 17.63
CA GLU A 359 -5.55 1.52 18.37
C GLU A 359 -5.08 0.51 19.43
N GLY A 360 -5.99 -0.34 19.94
CA GLY A 360 -5.67 -1.41 20.88
C GLY A 360 -5.13 -2.69 20.24
N GLY A 361 -5.00 -2.73 18.90
CA GLY A 361 -4.57 -3.92 18.16
C GLY A 361 -5.69 -4.95 17.91
N GLU A 362 -6.92 -4.67 18.32
CA GLU A 362 -8.07 -5.54 18.04
C GLU A 362 -8.50 -5.41 16.58
N GLU A 363 -8.84 -6.52 15.93
CA GLU A 363 -9.40 -6.49 14.57
C GLU A 363 -10.75 -5.77 14.57
N LEU A 364 -10.93 -4.85 13.62
CA LEU A 364 -12.21 -4.18 13.43
C LEU A 364 -13.18 -5.09 12.68
N GLU A 365 -14.45 -4.99 13.03
CA GLU A 365 -15.51 -5.58 12.23
C GLU A 365 -15.52 -4.95 10.83
N PHE A 366 -15.71 -5.79 9.80
CA PHE A 366 -15.69 -5.37 8.41
C PHE A 366 -16.79 -6.03 7.58
N GLU A 367 -17.13 -5.37 6.49
CA GLU A 367 -18.06 -5.81 5.46
C GLU A 367 -17.28 -6.08 4.17
N LEU A 368 -17.69 -7.09 3.40
CA LEU A 368 -17.01 -7.45 2.15
C LEU A 368 -17.37 -6.44 1.05
N ASP A 369 -16.38 -6.00 0.29
CA ASP A 369 -16.57 -5.07 -0.83
C ASP A 369 -16.18 -5.69 -2.18
N GLU A 370 -16.20 -4.88 -3.24
CA GLU A 370 -15.84 -5.30 -4.60
C GLU A 370 -14.41 -5.91 -4.68
N ILE A 371 -13.46 -5.44 -3.87
CA ILE A 371 -12.09 -5.99 -3.85
C ILE A 371 -12.13 -7.40 -3.28
N ASP A 372 -12.83 -7.60 -2.16
CA ASP A 372 -12.96 -8.93 -1.54
C ASP A 372 -13.65 -9.92 -2.50
N VAL A 373 -14.68 -9.48 -3.23
CA VAL A 373 -15.35 -10.30 -4.27
C VAL A 373 -14.40 -10.70 -5.38
N CYS A 374 -13.65 -9.75 -5.94
CA CYS A 374 -12.71 -10.03 -7.02
C CYS A 374 -11.59 -10.99 -6.57
N LEU A 375 -11.11 -10.84 -5.32
CA LEU A 375 -10.12 -11.76 -4.75
C LEU A 375 -10.66 -13.19 -4.66
N LEU A 376 -11.88 -13.35 -4.15
CA LEU A 376 -12.51 -14.66 -3.99
C LEU A 376 -12.84 -15.30 -5.33
N ASP A 377 -13.33 -14.53 -6.31
CA ASP A 377 -13.53 -15.01 -7.69
C ASP A 377 -12.22 -15.47 -8.32
N ALA A 378 -11.16 -14.66 -8.20
CA ALA A 378 -9.86 -15.01 -8.74
C ALA A 378 -9.31 -16.28 -8.12
N TYR A 379 -9.48 -16.45 -6.82
CA TYR A 379 -9.07 -17.68 -6.15
C TYR A 379 -9.87 -18.90 -6.62
N ARG A 380 -11.21 -18.81 -6.73
CA ARG A 380 -12.07 -19.92 -7.16
C ARG A 380 -11.77 -20.36 -8.60
N SER A 381 -11.50 -19.38 -9.46
CA SER A 381 -11.42 -19.57 -10.90
C SER A 381 -10.00 -19.84 -11.37
N HIS A 382 -8.98 -19.33 -10.66
CA HIS A 382 -7.59 -19.63 -10.96
C HIS A 382 -7.24 -21.03 -10.46
N ARG A 383 -7.17 -21.99 -11.38
CA ARG A 383 -6.58 -23.31 -11.11
C ARG A 383 -5.11 -23.25 -11.53
N PRO A 384 -4.15 -23.39 -10.59
CA PRO A 384 -2.76 -23.60 -10.96
C PRO A 384 -2.70 -24.83 -11.88
N ALA A 385 -2.01 -24.73 -13.01
CA ALA A 385 -1.85 -25.85 -13.92
C ALA A 385 -1.11 -26.98 -13.19
N ALA A 386 -1.87 -27.92 -12.62
CA ALA A 386 -1.30 -29.04 -11.88
C ALA A 386 -0.61 -30.03 -12.83
N ASP A 387 -1.05 -30.10 -14.09
CA ASP A 387 -0.73 -31.20 -15.01
C ASP A 387 -0.53 -30.77 -16.49
N GLU A 388 -0.40 -29.48 -16.82
CA GLU A 388 -0.12 -29.10 -18.22
C GLU A 388 1.36 -29.32 -18.56
N GLU A 389 1.65 -30.25 -19.48
CA GLU A 389 2.99 -30.59 -19.97
C GLU A 389 3.74 -29.40 -20.61
N ASP A 390 3.07 -28.28 -20.90
CA ASP A 390 3.65 -27.04 -21.41
C ASP A 390 3.78 -25.99 -20.30
N SER A 391 4.71 -26.21 -19.37
CA SER A 391 5.01 -25.29 -18.25
C SER A 391 5.45 -23.89 -18.70
N SER A 392 5.73 -23.69 -19.99
CA SER A 392 6.14 -22.41 -20.57
C SER A 392 5.02 -21.36 -20.62
N LYS A 393 3.76 -21.73 -20.31
CA LYS A 393 2.59 -20.84 -20.35
C LYS A 393 1.78 -20.79 -19.06
N ALA A 394 2.30 -21.29 -17.93
CA ALA A 394 1.58 -21.27 -16.67
C ALA A 394 1.22 -19.81 -16.29
N GLN A 395 -0.04 -19.46 -16.47
CA GLN A 395 -0.57 -18.14 -16.15
C GLN A 395 -0.53 -17.97 -14.63
N THR A 396 0.01 -16.86 -14.11
CA THR A 396 -0.06 -16.59 -12.67
C THR A 396 -1.47 -16.11 -12.28
N ILE A 397 -1.82 -16.16 -10.99
CA ILE A 397 -3.07 -15.57 -10.49
C ILE A 397 -3.14 -14.05 -10.76
N ILE A 398 -1.98 -13.37 -10.79
CA ILE A 398 -1.89 -11.95 -11.17
C ILE A 398 -2.27 -11.78 -12.64
N ASP A 399 -1.74 -12.61 -13.53
CA ASP A 399 -2.09 -12.55 -14.95
C ASP A 399 -3.56 -12.89 -15.19
N TYR A 400 -4.15 -13.79 -14.39
CA TYR A 400 -5.58 -14.08 -14.41
C TYR A 400 -6.40 -12.83 -14.04
N LEU A 401 -6.05 -12.19 -12.93
CA LEU A 401 -6.69 -10.97 -12.48
C LEU A 401 -6.61 -9.88 -13.54
N GLU A 402 -5.42 -9.59 -14.08
CA GLU A 402 -5.25 -8.55 -15.09
C GLU A 402 -6.07 -8.81 -16.35
N LYS A 403 -6.16 -10.06 -16.82
CA LYS A 403 -7.02 -10.38 -17.97
C LYS A 403 -8.50 -10.11 -17.67
N ARG A 404 -8.98 -10.50 -16.49
CA ARG A 404 -10.38 -10.21 -16.10
C ARG A 404 -10.65 -8.73 -15.89
N ILE A 405 -9.67 -8.01 -15.35
CA ILE A 405 -9.71 -6.56 -15.18
C ILE A 405 -9.84 -5.86 -16.53
N ILE A 406 -8.96 -6.20 -17.47
CA ILE A 406 -8.85 -5.54 -18.78
C ILE A 406 -10.04 -5.91 -19.68
N GLY A 407 -10.57 -7.12 -19.56
CA GLY A 407 -11.72 -7.57 -20.36
C GLY A 407 -13.07 -6.98 -19.93
N ASP A 408 -13.13 -6.10 -18.92
CA ASP A 408 -14.36 -5.63 -18.25
C ASP A 408 -15.25 -6.76 -17.69
N GLU A 409 -14.77 -8.01 -17.67
CA GLU A 409 -15.51 -9.19 -17.20
C GLU A 409 -15.51 -9.32 -15.67
N LEU A 410 -14.82 -8.43 -14.95
CA LEU A 410 -14.55 -8.57 -13.52
C LEU A 410 -15.78 -8.41 -12.62
N VAL A 411 -16.90 -7.93 -13.16
CA VAL A 411 -18.17 -7.95 -12.45
C VAL A 411 -19.00 -9.03 -13.11
N PRO A 412 -19.09 -10.25 -12.53
CA PRO A 412 -20.22 -11.12 -12.84
C PRO A 412 -21.47 -10.24 -12.71
N GLU A 413 -22.47 -10.40 -13.57
CA GLU A 413 -23.83 -10.00 -13.18
C GLU A 413 -24.10 -10.74 -11.87
N VAL A 414 -23.87 -10.07 -10.73
CA VAL A 414 -24.17 -10.62 -9.42
C VAL A 414 -25.67 -10.72 -9.46
N ASP A 415 -26.18 -11.93 -9.62
CA ASP A 415 -27.62 -12.17 -9.62
C ASP A 415 -28.09 -11.87 -8.18
N TYR A 416 -28.51 -10.63 -7.95
CA TYR A 416 -28.89 -10.08 -6.64
C TYR A 416 -30.19 -10.67 -6.09
N LEU A 417 -30.63 -11.81 -6.61
CA LEU A 417 -31.89 -12.48 -6.26
C LEU A 417 -31.68 -13.98 -6.06
N LYS A 418 -31.42 -14.37 -4.80
CA LYS A 418 -32.32 -15.21 -3.99
C LYS A 418 -31.68 -15.54 -2.64
N LEU A 419 -32.06 -14.78 -1.62
CA LEU A 419 -32.29 -15.31 -0.27
C LEU A 419 -33.79 -15.55 -0.13
#